data_AF-A0A2H0L7I2-F1
#
_entry.id   AF-A0A2H0L7I2-F1
#
_cell.length_a   1.000
_cell.length_b   1.000
_cell.length_c   1.000
_cell.angle_alpha   90.00
_cell.angle_beta   90.00
_cell.angle_gamma   90.00
#
_symmetry.space_group_name_H-M   'P 1'
#
loop_
_entity.id
_entity.type
_entity.pdbx_description
1 polymer ?
#
loop_
_entity_poly.entity_id
_entity_poly.type
_entity_poly.pdbx_seq_one_letter_code
_entity_poly.pdbx_strand_id
1 'polypeptide(L)'
;MIKRAKEIKSPALALTDHGVMYGAIEFYQKAIKAGIKPIIGIEAYMAQGSRTEKRANERPFHQLLLAKDIEGYKNLMKLASLAFIEGFYYKPRIDKELLAKYSEGLIGCTGCIQGEVPQTILDGKEQKALDLAKEYEQIFGKGNFYLEVQPNGLEEQNKINSALFEIGKELSIPIIATCDSHYVYPQESEIQDILVCVQTGKTVNEENRLKMTDIDLSMRDEKQMREAFADHPEVIHETEKLALKCNIEIELGKFYFPVFELPKGKTADEYLRELTENGFKEKFGDKAPKGHKERMEYELDIIKTKAYAAYFLIVADFANWSRAQGIITTVRGSAAGSIVSYAIGITTVDPMVYHLPFERFLNPYRPSAPDIDMDFADNRRSEVLDYVREKYGKDKVAQICTFGTMMARGSVRDVGRALGYPYPFCDRLAKM
;
A
#
# COMPACT_ATOMS: atom_id res chain seq x y z
N MET A 1 -16.11 5.96 -6.57
CA MET A 1 -15.10 6.06 -7.65
C MET A 1 -15.30 5.05 -8.78
N ILE A 2 -15.01 3.75 -8.64
CA ILE A 2 -15.08 2.77 -9.77
C ILE A 2 -16.48 2.69 -10.41
N LYS A 3 -17.54 2.73 -9.59
CA LYS A 3 -18.92 2.79 -10.09
C LYS A 3 -19.14 4.01 -10.98
N ARG A 4 -18.67 5.19 -10.54
CA ARG A 4 -18.74 6.44 -11.31
C ARG A 4 -17.97 6.35 -12.62
N ALA A 5 -16.76 5.78 -12.62
CA ALA A 5 -15.99 5.55 -13.84
C ALA A 5 -16.80 4.76 -14.89
N LYS A 6 -17.57 3.74 -14.47
CA LYS A 6 -18.51 3.04 -15.36
C LYS A 6 -19.65 3.93 -15.85
N GLU A 7 -20.26 4.71 -14.96
CA GLU A 7 -21.37 5.60 -15.29
C GLU A 7 -20.97 6.62 -16.37
N ILE A 8 -19.76 7.18 -16.27
CA ILE A 8 -19.20 8.13 -17.25
C ILE A 8 -18.47 7.45 -18.42
N LYS A 9 -18.51 6.11 -18.49
CA LYS A 9 -17.87 5.30 -19.54
C LYS A 9 -16.35 5.53 -19.67
N SER A 10 -15.67 5.89 -18.59
CA SER A 10 -14.21 6.01 -18.59
C SER A 10 -13.58 4.60 -18.68
N PRO A 11 -12.70 4.32 -19.67
CA PRO A 11 -12.12 2.99 -19.85
C PRO A 11 -10.98 2.70 -18.86
N ALA A 12 -10.38 3.73 -18.27
CA ALA A 12 -9.26 3.64 -17.35
C ALA A 12 -9.43 4.61 -16.17
N LEU A 13 -8.78 4.30 -15.05
CA LEU A 13 -8.80 5.16 -13.87
C LEU A 13 -7.48 5.04 -13.12
N ALA A 14 -6.94 6.17 -12.68
CA ALA A 14 -5.75 6.22 -11.83
C ALA A 14 -6.12 6.37 -10.35
N LEU A 15 -5.38 5.68 -9.48
CA LEU A 15 -5.36 5.93 -8.04
C LEU A 15 -4.02 6.57 -7.68
N THR A 16 -4.05 7.80 -7.17
CA THR A 16 -2.86 8.64 -6.94
C THR A 16 -2.95 9.29 -5.56
N ASP A 17 -3.02 8.47 -4.52
CA ASP A 17 -3.14 8.94 -3.13
C ASP A 17 -1.91 9.75 -2.68
N HIS A 18 -2.13 10.67 -1.73
CA HIS A 18 -1.07 11.52 -1.16
C HIS A 18 0.00 10.73 -0.38
N GLY A 19 1.17 10.55 -0.97
CA GLY A 19 2.36 10.00 -0.32
C GLY A 19 2.26 8.54 0.11
N VAL A 20 1.22 7.80 -0.32
CA VAL A 20 0.95 6.42 0.10
C VAL A 20 0.41 5.59 -1.06
N MET A 21 0.45 4.25 -0.90
CA MET A 21 -0.13 3.29 -1.85
C MET A 21 -1.11 2.32 -1.18
N TYR A 22 -1.74 2.73 -0.07
CA TYR A 22 -2.54 1.84 0.78
C TYR A 22 -3.72 1.21 0.03
N GLY A 23 -4.37 1.97 -0.85
CA GLY A 23 -5.52 1.49 -1.63
C GLY A 23 -5.16 0.68 -2.88
N ALA A 24 -3.87 0.56 -3.25
CA ALA A 24 -3.46 0.10 -4.58
C ALA A 24 -3.99 -1.30 -4.95
N ILE A 25 -3.84 -2.29 -4.06
CA ILE A 25 -4.26 -3.68 -4.34
C ILE A 25 -5.78 -3.81 -4.37
N GLU A 26 -6.49 -3.19 -3.42
CA GLU A 26 -7.95 -3.21 -3.40
C GLU A 26 -8.55 -2.52 -4.64
N PHE A 27 -7.99 -1.37 -5.02
CA PHE A 27 -8.34 -0.65 -6.22
C PHE A 27 -8.09 -1.48 -7.48
N TYR A 28 -6.89 -2.06 -7.63
CA TYR A 28 -6.54 -2.92 -8.75
C TYR A 28 -7.56 -4.06 -8.93
N GLN A 29 -7.82 -4.83 -7.86
CA GLN A 29 -8.77 -5.95 -7.90
C GLN A 29 -10.20 -5.49 -8.28
N LYS A 30 -10.68 -4.40 -7.67
CA LYS A 30 -12.03 -3.90 -7.93
C LYS A 30 -12.17 -3.30 -9.32
N ALA A 31 -11.15 -2.63 -9.84
CA ALA A 31 -11.14 -2.03 -11.17
C ALA A 31 -11.14 -3.12 -12.25
N ILE A 32 -10.25 -4.12 -12.13
CA ILE A 32 -10.22 -5.28 -13.03
C ILE A 32 -11.56 -6.02 -13.04
N LYS A 33 -12.13 -6.31 -11.86
CA LYS A 33 -13.46 -6.93 -11.76
C LYS A 33 -14.56 -6.10 -12.43
N ALA A 34 -14.39 -4.78 -12.44
CA ALA A 34 -15.30 -3.87 -13.11
C ALA A 34 -15.03 -3.73 -14.62
N GLY A 35 -13.94 -4.28 -15.16
CA GLY A 35 -13.56 -4.05 -16.57
C GLY A 35 -13.06 -2.63 -16.82
N ILE A 36 -12.56 -1.96 -15.77
CA ILE A 36 -11.90 -0.65 -15.84
C ILE A 36 -10.40 -0.90 -15.73
N LYS A 37 -9.60 -0.34 -16.64
CA LYS A 37 -8.15 -0.47 -16.60
C LYS A 37 -7.59 0.30 -15.39
N PRO A 38 -6.98 -0.37 -14.39
CA PRO A 38 -6.36 0.32 -13.27
C PRO A 38 -5.02 0.93 -13.70
N ILE A 39 -4.79 2.18 -13.31
CA ILE A 39 -3.49 2.83 -13.35
C ILE A 39 -3.08 3.08 -11.89
N ILE A 40 -1.93 2.53 -11.48
CA ILE A 40 -1.45 2.67 -10.11
C ILE A 40 -0.45 3.82 -10.08
N GLY A 41 -0.68 4.77 -9.18
CA GLY A 41 0.17 5.93 -8.99
C GLY A 41 0.27 6.35 -7.54
N ILE A 42 0.89 7.51 -7.35
CA ILE A 42 1.05 8.19 -6.07
C ILE A 42 1.22 9.67 -6.38
N GLU A 43 0.62 10.53 -5.56
CA GLU A 43 1.02 11.93 -5.51
C GLU A 43 2.09 12.06 -4.42
N ALA A 44 3.35 12.00 -4.82
CA ALA A 44 4.47 12.00 -3.90
C ALA A 44 4.73 13.40 -3.34
N TYR A 45 5.17 13.48 -2.09
CA TYR A 45 5.68 14.72 -1.52
C TYR A 45 7.17 14.86 -1.84
N MET A 46 7.56 15.92 -2.55
CA MET A 46 8.95 16.26 -2.83
C MET A 46 9.46 17.25 -1.78
N ALA A 47 10.57 16.93 -1.13
CA ALA A 47 11.31 17.88 -0.31
C ALA A 47 11.86 19.02 -1.19
N GLN A 48 11.95 20.24 -0.63
CA GLN A 48 12.54 21.39 -1.34
C GLN A 48 14.08 21.29 -1.46
N GLY A 49 14.69 20.31 -0.79
CA GLY A 49 16.11 19.99 -0.80
C GLY A 49 16.30 18.50 -0.57
N SER A 50 17.21 18.12 0.33
CA SER A 50 17.34 16.71 0.72
C SER A 50 16.13 16.24 1.54
N ARG A 51 15.64 15.03 1.28
CA ARG A 51 14.57 14.38 2.07
C ARG A 51 14.93 14.21 3.55
N THR A 52 16.23 14.16 3.87
CA THR A 52 16.75 13.97 5.23
C THR A 52 16.78 15.27 6.06
N GLU A 53 16.68 16.42 5.41
CA GLU A 53 16.67 17.72 6.07
C GLU A 53 15.28 18.03 6.65
N LYS A 54 15.26 18.58 7.87
CA LYS A 54 14.04 19.05 8.53
C LYS A 54 14.06 20.58 8.59
N ARG A 55 13.38 21.21 7.63
CA ARG A 55 13.27 22.67 7.58
C ARG A 55 11.95 23.11 8.20
N ALA A 56 12.01 24.10 9.10
CA ALA A 56 10.79 24.65 9.70
C ALA A 56 9.91 25.29 8.62
N ASN A 57 8.60 25.09 8.72
CA ASN A 57 7.61 25.62 7.77
C ASN A 57 7.80 25.18 6.31
N GLU A 58 8.54 24.09 6.07
CA GLU A 58 8.67 23.54 4.73
C GLU A 58 7.34 22.97 4.26
N ARG A 59 6.85 23.48 3.13
CA ARG A 59 5.73 22.91 2.40
C ARG A 59 6.31 22.06 1.26
N PRO A 60 6.24 20.72 1.33
CA PRO A 60 6.73 19.89 0.25
C PRO A 60 5.92 20.15 -1.02
N PHE A 61 6.57 19.99 -2.17
CA PHE A 61 5.87 20.03 -3.46
C PHE A 61 5.14 18.72 -3.69
N HIS A 62 4.13 18.75 -4.56
CA HIS A 62 3.46 17.54 -5.02
C HIS A 62 4.06 17.08 -6.34
N GLN A 63 4.17 15.77 -6.53
CA GLN A 63 4.70 15.15 -7.73
C GLN A 63 3.83 13.96 -8.10
N LEU A 64 3.06 14.10 -9.18
CA LEU A 64 2.26 13.00 -9.70
C LEU A 64 3.17 11.97 -10.38
N LEU A 65 3.11 10.73 -9.91
CA LEU A 65 3.84 9.58 -10.45
C LEU A 65 2.88 8.45 -10.79
N LEU A 66 3.05 7.85 -11.96
CA LEU A 66 2.26 6.72 -12.44
C LEU A 66 3.18 5.57 -12.81
N ALA A 67 2.82 4.35 -12.43
CA ALA A 67 3.55 3.16 -12.86
C ALA A 67 3.15 2.80 -14.31
N LYS A 68 4.13 2.83 -15.21
CA LYS A 68 3.96 2.44 -16.61
C LYS A 68 3.93 0.92 -16.76
N ASP A 69 4.69 0.21 -15.93
CA ASP A 69 4.87 -1.24 -15.97
C ASP A 69 5.11 -1.80 -14.55
N ILE A 70 5.38 -3.11 -14.48
CA ILE A 70 5.62 -3.79 -13.19
C ILE A 70 6.87 -3.28 -12.47
N GLU A 71 7.88 -2.79 -13.20
CA GLU A 71 9.08 -2.23 -12.60
C GLU A 71 8.78 -0.86 -12.01
N GLY A 72 8.00 -0.04 -12.73
CA GLY A 72 7.42 1.18 -12.20
C GLY A 72 6.64 0.97 -10.91
N TYR A 73 5.80 -0.08 -10.86
CA TYR A 73 5.05 -0.41 -9.64
C TYR A 73 5.96 -0.72 -8.45
N LYS A 74 7.03 -1.51 -8.66
CA LYS A 74 8.02 -1.78 -7.61
C LYS A 74 8.76 -0.52 -7.18
N ASN A 75 9.10 0.34 -8.13
CA ASN A 75 9.76 1.60 -7.85
C ASN A 75 8.86 2.56 -7.07
N LEU A 76 7.56 2.63 -7.36
CA LEU A 76 6.60 3.36 -6.53
C LEU A 76 6.56 2.81 -5.09
N MET A 77 6.54 1.48 -4.93
CA MET A 77 6.59 0.87 -3.59
C MET A 77 7.88 1.22 -2.84
N LYS A 78 9.03 1.24 -3.53
CA LYS A 78 10.31 1.64 -2.94
C LYS A 78 10.32 3.13 -2.57
N LEU A 79 9.89 4.02 -3.46
CA LEU A 79 9.79 5.45 -3.20
C LEU A 79 8.87 5.72 -1.99
N ALA A 80 7.66 5.16 -1.97
CA ALA A 80 6.73 5.29 -0.86
C ALA A 80 7.35 4.78 0.46
N SER A 81 8.01 3.62 0.44
CA SER A 81 8.65 3.05 1.63
C SER A 81 9.78 3.94 2.16
N LEU A 82 10.68 4.39 1.29
CA LEU A 82 11.82 5.22 1.65
C LEU A 82 11.38 6.63 2.08
N ALA A 83 10.26 7.13 1.56
CA ALA A 83 9.66 8.37 2.00
C ALA A 83 9.25 8.32 3.49
N PHE A 84 8.78 7.17 3.98
CA PHE A 84 8.48 6.95 5.40
C PHE A 84 9.72 6.63 6.23
N ILE A 85 10.65 5.82 5.70
CA ILE A 85 11.81 5.34 6.47
C ILE A 85 12.88 6.42 6.62
N GLU A 86 13.15 7.18 5.55
CA GLU A 86 14.25 8.14 5.49
C GLU A 86 13.75 9.60 5.48
N GLY A 87 12.66 9.87 4.76
CA GLY A 87 12.22 11.23 4.44
C GLY A 87 11.08 11.79 5.28
N PHE A 88 10.64 11.06 6.31
CA PHE A 88 9.47 11.45 7.08
C PHE A 88 9.76 12.66 7.96
N TYR A 89 8.96 13.71 7.77
CA TYR A 89 8.89 14.86 8.67
C TYR A 89 7.47 15.06 9.18
N TYR A 90 6.68 15.95 8.58
CA TYR A 90 5.23 15.98 8.75
C TYR A 90 4.50 15.12 7.71
N LYS A 91 5.15 14.90 6.58
CA LYS A 91 4.72 14.08 5.45
C LYS A 91 5.86 13.14 5.05
N PRO A 92 5.57 11.96 4.46
CA PRO A 92 6.59 11.09 3.89
C PRO A 92 7.11 11.71 2.60
N ARG A 93 8.36 12.20 2.59
CA ARG A 93 8.92 12.94 1.44
C ARG A 93 10.00 12.15 0.72
N ILE A 94 10.07 12.31 -0.59
CA ILE A 94 11.22 11.92 -1.41
C ILE A 94 11.98 13.18 -1.86
N ASP A 95 13.08 13.01 -2.59
CA ASP A 95 13.81 14.08 -3.26
C ASP A 95 14.18 13.66 -4.69
N LYS A 96 14.76 14.58 -5.46
CA LYS A 96 15.15 14.33 -6.85
C LYS A 96 16.23 13.25 -6.99
N GLU A 97 17.11 13.10 -5.99
CA GLU A 97 18.12 12.03 -5.97
C GLU A 97 17.44 10.66 -5.95
N LEU A 98 16.50 10.48 -5.01
CA LEU A 98 15.76 9.23 -4.89
C LEU A 98 14.88 8.98 -6.11
N LEU A 99 14.24 10.04 -6.63
CA LEU A 99 13.41 9.98 -7.82
C LEU A 99 14.23 9.53 -9.05
N ALA A 100 15.43 10.10 -9.25
CA ALA A 100 16.33 9.71 -10.33
C ALA A 100 16.81 8.26 -10.21
N LYS A 101 17.03 7.78 -8.98
CA LYS A 101 17.44 6.40 -8.72
C LYS A 101 16.35 5.38 -9.05
N TYR A 102 15.09 5.74 -8.88
CA TYR A 102 13.93 4.84 -9.04
C TYR A 102 12.95 5.35 -10.12
N SER A 103 13.42 6.04 -11.15
CA SER A 103 12.57 6.59 -12.23
C SER A 103 12.21 5.56 -13.30
N GLU A 104 12.93 4.44 -13.37
CA GLU A 104 12.66 3.39 -14.36
C GLU A 104 11.23 2.86 -14.23
N GLY A 105 10.54 2.72 -15.37
CA GLY A 105 9.15 2.28 -15.41
C GLY A 105 8.13 3.29 -14.88
N LEU A 106 8.55 4.51 -14.48
CA LEU A 106 7.63 5.57 -14.04
C LEU A 106 7.29 6.54 -15.16
N ILE A 107 6.11 7.13 -15.05
CA ILE A 107 5.71 8.36 -15.74
C ILE A 107 5.56 9.44 -14.67
N GLY A 108 6.20 10.59 -14.87
CA GLY A 108 6.08 11.77 -14.01
C GLY A 108 5.27 12.88 -14.68
N CYS A 109 4.60 13.71 -13.88
CA CYS A 109 3.91 14.91 -14.37
C CYS A 109 4.34 16.16 -13.60
N THR A 110 4.12 17.37 -14.11
CA THR A 110 4.43 18.60 -13.38
C THR A 110 3.66 18.76 -12.05
N GLY A 111 2.57 18.02 -11.87
CA GLY A 111 1.75 18.01 -10.66
C GLY A 111 0.65 19.08 -10.66
N CYS A 112 -0.13 19.06 -9.58
CA CYS A 112 -1.16 20.07 -9.29
C CYS A 112 -0.54 21.44 -8.98
N ILE A 113 -1.36 22.42 -8.58
CA ILE A 113 -0.89 23.77 -8.19
C ILE A 113 0.26 23.77 -7.17
N GLN A 114 0.37 22.73 -6.33
CA GLN A 114 1.43 22.57 -5.33
C GLN A 114 2.72 21.93 -5.88
N GLY A 115 2.80 21.61 -7.17
CA GLY A 115 4.00 21.05 -7.81
C GLY A 115 5.15 22.05 -7.92
N GLU A 116 6.39 21.57 -8.05
CA GLU A 116 7.58 22.43 -8.08
C GLU A 116 7.59 23.35 -9.31
N VAL A 117 7.23 22.82 -10.48
CA VAL A 117 7.11 23.61 -11.72
C VAL A 117 5.97 24.63 -11.62
N PRO A 118 4.72 24.24 -11.27
CA PRO A 118 3.62 25.19 -11.02
C PRO A 118 3.94 26.30 -10.01
N GLN A 119 4.52 25.97 -8.87
CA GLN A 119 4.91 26.99 -7.87
C GLN A 119 6.00 27.93 -8.41
N THR A 120 6.95 27.43 -9.20
CA THR A 120 7.99 28.26 -9.83
C THR A 120 7.40 29.22 -10.88
N ILE A 121 6.35 28.80 -11.59
CA ILE A 121 5.59 29.66 -12.50
C ILE A 121 4.88 30.79 -11.72
N LEU A 122 4.20 30.45 -10.63
CA LEU A 122 3.50 31.44 -9.80
C LEU A 122 4.45 32.44 -9.14
N ASP A 123 5.68 32.01 -8.84
CA ASP A 123 6.78 32.87 -8.37
C ASP A 123 7.32 33.84 -9.44
N GLY A 124 6.83 33.78 -10.69
CA GLY A 124 7.28 34.61 -11.81
C GLY A 124 8.66 34.26 -12.36
N LYS A 125 9.14 33.03 -12.10
CA LYS A 125 10.49 32.57 -12.50
C LYS A 125 10.43 31.68 -13.74
N GLU A 126 9.98 32.24 -14.86
CA GLU A 126 9.71 31.52 -16.11
C GLU A 126 10.89 30.66 -16.60
N GLN A 127 12.09 31.24 -16.72
CA GLN A 127 13.27 30.50 -17.16
C GLN A 127 13.59 29.32 -16.23
N LYS A 128 13.42 29.50 -14.92
CA LYS A 128 13.65 28.44 -13.93
C LYS A 128 12.60 27.32 -14.06
N ALA A 129 11.33 27.66 -14.34
CA ALA A 129 10.29 26.67 -14.58
C ALA A 129 10.59 25.82 -15.83
N LEU A 130 11.09 26.46 -16.90
CA LEU A 130 11.55 25.77 -18.11
C LEU A 130 12.72 24.81 -17.80
N ASP A 131 13.71 25.27 -17.04
CA ASP A 131 14.88 24.45 -16.68
C ASP A 131 14.50 23.27 -15.77
N LEU A 132 13.55 23.47 -14.85
CA LEU A 132 12.97 22.40 -14.03
C LEU A 132 12.23 21.37 -14.88
N ALA A 133 11.43 21.80 -15.86
CA ALA A 133 10.75 20.86 -16.76
C ALA A 133 11.75 19.99 -17.55
N LYS A 134 12.86 20.58 -18.00
CA LYS A 134 13.97 19.84 -18.63
C LYS A 134 14.63 18.86 -17.66
N GLU A 135 14.90 19.27 -16.42
CA GLU A 135 15.49 18.41 -15.39
C GLU A 135 14.59 17.18 -15.12
N TYR A 136 13.29 17.38 -14.96
CA TYR A 136 12.35 16.28 -14.77
C TYR A 136 12.23 15.38 -16.01
N GLU A 137 12.21 15.93 -17.22
CA GLU A 137 12.25 15.11 -18.44
C GLU A 137 13.53 14.27 -18.52
N GLN A 138 14.67 14.80 -18.08
CA GLN A 138 15.93 14.05 -18.01
C GLN A 138 15.85 12.91 -16.98
N ILE A 139 15.24 13.15 -15.82
CA ILE A 139 15.06 12.15 -14.75
C ILE A 139 14.21 10.97 -15.23
N PHE A 140 13.05 11.24 -15.85
CA PHE A 140 12.13 10.18 -16.29
C PHE A 140 12.46 9.63 -17.68
N GLY A 141 13.25 10.37 -18.46
CA GLY A 141 13.52 10.10 -19.86
C GLY A 141 12.43 10.63 -20.78
N LYS A 142 12.83 10.96 -22.01
CA LYS A 142 11.97 11.51 -23.05
C LYS A 142 10.73 10.63 -23.28
N GLY A 143 9.55 11.26 -23.25
CA GLY A 143 8.27 10.59 -23.44
C GLY A 143 7.69 9.88 -22.20
N ASN A 144 8.35 10.00 -21.04
CA ASN A 144 7.85 9.57 -19.72
C ASN A 144 7.65 10.74 -18.74
N PHE A 145 7.81 11.99 -19.18
CA PHE A 145 7.44 13.19 -18.41
C PHE A 145 6.38 13.99 -19.16
N TYR A 146 5.40 14.51 -18.43
CA TYR A 146 4.24 15.20 -18.98
C TYR A 146 3.96 16.51 -18.24
N LEU A 147 3.47 17.51 -18.97
CA LEU A 147 2.94 18.72 -18.35
C LEU A 147 1.46 18.50 -18.02
N GLU A 148 1.06 18.83 -16.79
CA GLU A 148 -0.27 18.56 -16.25
C GLU A 148 -1.08 19.86 -16.17
N VAL A 149 -2.15 19.94 -16.96
CA VAL A 149 -3.10 21.07 -16.92
C VAL A 149 -4.41 20.65 -16.25
N GLN A 150 -5.01 21.57 -15.49
CA GLN A 150 -6.21 21.29 -14.68
C GLN A 150 -7.27 22.38 -14.86
N PRO A 151 -8.56 22.04 -15.03
CA PRO A 151 -9.62 23.02 -15.23
C PRO A 151 -10.40 23.34 -13.93
N ASN A 152 -9.69 23.73 -12.86
CA ASN A 152 -10.31 23.97 -11.55
C ASN A 152 -10.90 25.39 -11.39
N GLY A 153 -10.69 26.29 -12.36
CA GLY A 153 -11.29 27.63 -12.40
C GLY A 153 -10.55 28.71 -11.61
N LEU A 154 -9.46 28.38 -10.92
CA LEU A 154 -8.64 29.36 -10.19
C LEU A 154 -7.83 30.23 -11.15
N GLU A 155 -7.64 31.51 -10.81
CA GLU A 155 -6.81 32.43 -11.60
C GLU A 155 -5.36 31.96 -11.66
N GLU A 156 -4.83 31.47 -10.53
CA GLU A 156 -3.51 30.87 -10.43
C GLU A 156 -3.37 29.65 -11.34
N GLN A 157 -4.39 28.79 -11.40
CA GLN A 157 -4.39 27.63 -12.27
C GLN A 157 -4.40 28.04 -13.75
N ASN A 158 -5.15 29.07 -14.12
CA ASN A 158 -5.15 29.58 -15.49
C ASN A 158 -3.77 30.09 -15.90
N LYS A 159 -3.07 30.84 -15.02
CA LYS A 159 -1.68 31.28 -15.24
C LYS A 159 -0.73 30.09 -15.42
N ILE A 160 -0.86 29.07 -14.57
CA ILE A 160 -0.06 27.83 -14.69
C ILE A 160 -0.34 27.14 -16.02
N ASN A 161 -1.62 26.92 -16.37
CA ASN A 161 -1.99 26.23 -17.60
C ASN A 161 -1.41 26.95 -18.83
N SER A 162 -1.55 28.28 -18.93
CA SER A 162 -0.99 29.06 -20.03
C SER A 162 0.53 28.91 -20.14
N ALA A 163 1.25 29.01 -19.02
CA ALA A 163 2.70 28.82 -19.01
C ALA A 163 3.11 27.39 -19.39
N LEU A 164 2.37 26.37 -18.94
CA LEU A 164 2.64 24.97 -19.30
C LEU A 164 2.42 24.72 -20.80
N PHE A 165 1.43 25.37 -21.44
CA PHE A 165 1.27 25.28 -22.89
C PHE A 165 2.48 25.86 -23.65
N GLU A 166 3.02 27.00 -23.21
CA GLU A 166 4.23 27.58 -23.81
C GLU A 166 5.47 26.70 -23.57
N ILE A 167 5.66 26.17 -22.35
CA ILE A 167 6.74 25.23 -22.03
C ILE A 167 6.63 23.96 -22.90
N GLY A 168 5.43 23.41 -23.07
CA GLY A 168 5.20 22.22 -23.88
C GLY A 168 5.55 22.45 -25.36
N LYS A 169 5.24 23.64 -25.88
CA LYS A 169 5.62 24.05 -27.24
C LYS A 169 7.13 24.21 -27.39
N GLU A 170 7.81 24.83 -26.43
CA GLU A 170 9.25 25.04 -26.49
C GLU A 170 10.06 23.74 -26.35
N LEU A 171 9.66 22.88 -25.41
CA LEU A 171 10.40 21.66 -25.07
C LEU A 171 9.91 20.41 -25.81
N SER A 172 8.77 20.50 -26.51
CA SER A 172 8.09 19.36 -27.11
C SER A 172 7.73 18.27 -26.08
N ILE A 173 7.42 18.67 -24.84
CA ILE A 173 6.93 17.79 -23.79
C ILE A 173 5.41 17.65 -23.94
N PRO A 174 4.86 16.43 -23.97
CA PRO A 174 3.42 16.21 -24.10
C PRO A 174 2.65 16.75 -22.89
N ILE A 175 1.42 17.23 -23.15
CA ILE A 175 0.55 17.85 -22.15
C ILE A 175 -0.68 16.96 -21.93
N ILE A 176 -1.03 16.70 -20.68
CA ILE A 176 -2.21 15.92 -20.28
C ILE A 176 -3.16 16.77 -19.43
N ALA A 177 -4.43 16.37 -19.40
CA ALA A 177 -5.45 17.01 -18.59
C ALA A 177 -5.89 16.10 -17.43
N THR A 178 -5.94 16.66 -16.23
CA THR A 178 -6.42 15.99 -15.01
C THR A 178 -7.38 16.89 -14.24
N CYS A 179 -8.01 16.36 -13.19
CA CYS A 179 -8.98 17.11 -12.35
C CYS A 179 -8.64 17.12 -10.87
N ASP A 180 -7.56 16.45 -10.46
CA ASP A 180 -7.18 16.27 -9.04
C ASP A 180 -8.38 15.87 -8.15
N SER A 181 -9.13 14.85 -8.57
CA SER A 181 -10.42 14.53 -7.97
C SER A 181 -10.29 14.01 -6.53
N HIS A 182 -10.97 14.68 -5.59
CA HIS A 182 -11.00 14.32 -4.16
C HIS A 182 -12.34 13.72 -3.71
N TYR A 183 -13.38 13.82 -4.54
CA TYR A 183 -14.69 13.23 -4.31
C TYR A 183 -15.33 12.78 -5.64
N VAL A 184 -16.43 12.02 -5.57
CA VAL A 184 -16.96 11.30 -6.73
C VAL A 184 -17.92 12.17 -7.53
N TYR A 185 -18.87 12.82 -6.85
CA TYR A 185 -19.92 13.61 -7.48
C TYR A 185 -19.85 15.08 -7.03
N PRO A 186 -20.20 16.06 -7.88
CA PRO A 186 -20.16 17.48 -7.52
C PRO A 186 -20.88 17.82 -6.21
N GLN A 187 -21.97 17.12 -5.90
CA GLN A 187 -22.77 17.33 -4.70
C GLN A 187 -22.08 16.88 -3.40
N GLU A 188 -20.94 16.20 -3.48
CA GLU A 188 -20.18 15.70 -2.32
C GLU A 188 -19.12 16.69 -1.82
N SER A 189 -19.01 17.89 -2.42
CA SER A 189 -18.03 18.91 -2.02
C SER A 189 -18.15 19.29 -0.54
N GLU A 190 -19.38 19.47 -0.04
CA GLU A 190 -19.64 19.75 1.38
C GLU A 190 -19.22 18.59 2.30
N ILE A 191 -19.41 17.35 1.84
CA ILE A 191 -19.01 16.15 2.59
C ILE A 191 -17.48 16.08 2.69
N GLN A 192 -16.79 16.36 1.59
CA GLN A 192 -15.33 16.41 1.58
C GLN A 192 -14.80 17.54 2.48
N ASP A 193 -15.44 18.70 2.45
CA ASP A 193 -15.06 19.83 3.30
C ASP A 193 -15.21 19.52 4.80
N ILE A 194 -16.28 18.83 5.18
CA ILE A 194 -16.47 18.30 6.54
C ILE A 194 -15.37 17.29 6.89
N LEU A 195 -15.00 16.39 5.97
CA LEU A 195 -13.95 15.41 6.21
C LEU A 195 -12.58 16.08 6.46
N VAL A 196 -12.27 17.16 5.73
CA VAL A 196 -11.08 17.98 5.96
C VAL A 196 -11.12 18.66 7.33
N CYS A 197 -12.29 19.15 7.75
CA CYS A 197 -12.48 19.70 9.10
C CYS A 197 -12.23 18.63 10.18
N VAL A 198 -12.74 17.41 10.00
CA VAL A 198 -12.46 16.27 10.88
C VAL A 198 -10.96 15.98 10.96
N GLN A 199 -10.28 15.92 9.81
CA GLN A 199 -8.85 15.64 9.72
C GLN A 199 -7.99 16.72 10.40
N THR A 200 -8.38 17.98 10.28
CA THR A 200 -7.62 19.14 10.77
C THR A 200 -8.00 19.58 12.18
N GLY A 201 -9.02 18.95 12.78
CA GLY A 201 -9.54 19.33 14.09
C GLY A 201 -10.21 20.71 14.11
N LYS A 202 -10.71 21.17 12.97
CA LYS A 202 -11.37 22.47 12.79
C LYS A 202 -12.88 22.30 12.64
N THR A 203 -13.59 23.42 12.66
CA THR A 203 -15.02 23.49 12.35
C THR A 203 -15.29 24.19 11.02
N VAL A 204 -16.42 23.88 10.39
CA VAL A 204 -16.85 24.52 9.13
C VAL A 204 -17.00 26.03 9.24
N ASN A 205 -17.24 26.53 10.46
CA ASN A 205 -17.43 27.94 10.79
C ASN A 205 -16.12 28.73 10.90
N GLU A 206 -14.96 28.07 10.97
CA GLU A 206 -13.67 28.76 11.02
C GLU A 206 -13.28 29.31 9.66
N GLU A 207 -12.84 30.58 9.62
CA GLU A 207 -12.47 31.26 8.37
C GLU A 207 -11.09 30.82 7.85
N ASN A 208 -10.09 30.72 8.73
CA ASN A 208 -8.70 30.38 8.39
C ASN A 208 -8.48 28.86 8.35
N ARG A 209 -9.16 28.17 7.43
CA ARG A 209 -9.03 26.71 7.23
C ARG A 209 -8.89 26.36 5.75
N LEU A 210 -8.44 25.14 5.48
CA LEU A 210 -8.51 24.54 4.15
C LEU A 210 -9.99 24.30 3.83
N LYS A 211 -10.46 24.90 2.73
CA LYS A 211 -11.83 24.74 2.21
C LYS A 211 -11.80 23.96 0.91
N MET A 212 -12.66 22.95 0.80
CA MET A 212 -12.78 22.12 -0.40
C MET A 212 -14.01 22.47 -1.25
N THR A 213 -14.73 23.54 -0.87
CA THR A 213 -15.94 24.02 -1.55
C THR A 213 -15.68 25.11 -2.57
N ASP A 214 -14.48 25.70 -2.58
CA ASP A 214 -14.16 26.86 -3.43
C ASP A 214 -13.97 26.47 -4.90
N ILE A 215 -13.69 25.19 -5.18
CA ILE A 215 -13.48 24.63 -6.51
C ILE A 215 -14.13 23.24 -6.63
N ASP A 216 -14.47 22.84 -7.85
CA ASP A 216 -15.01 21.49 -8.10
C ASP A 216 -13.89 20.47 -8.36
N LEU A 217 -13.62 19.63 -7.35
CA LEU A 217 -12.70 18.48 -7.36
C LEU A 217 -13.44 17.14 -7.50
N SER A 218 -14.60 17.12 -8.16
CA SER A 218 -15.30 15.87 -8.49
C SER A 218 -14.69 15.13 -9.67
N MET A 219 -15.17 13.90 -9.91
CA MET A 219 -14.87 13.16 -11.15
C MET A 219 -15.70 13.72 -12.32
N ARG A 220 -15.02 14.45 -13.22
CA ARG A 220 -15.61 14.98 -14.45
C ARG A 220 -15.73 13.92 -15.54
N ASP A 221 -16.78 14.03 -16.35
CA ASP A 221 -16.93 13.22 -17.56
C ASP A 221 -16.18 13.83 -18.76
N GLU A 222 -16.10 13.06 -19.86
CA GLU A 222 -15.39 13.46 -21.07
C GLU A 222 -15.95 14.76 -21.67
N LYS A 223 -17.27 14.96 -21.64
CA LYS A 223 -17.90 16.15 -22.21
C LYS A 223 -17.46 17.38 -21.44
N GLN A 224 -17.52 17.34 -20.12
CA GLN A 224 -17.07 18.44 -19.25
C GLN A 224 -15.59 18.76 -19.48
N MET A 225 -14.74 17.75 -19.66
CA MET A 225 -13.32 17.94 -19.92
C MET A 225 -13.03 18.54 -21.29
N ARG A 226 -13.77 18.12 -22.33
CA ARG A 226 -13.66 18.71 -23.68
C ARG A 226 -14.15 20.14 -23.72
N GLU A 227 -15.20 20.48 -22.98
CA GLU A 227 -15.67 21.86 -22.84
C GLU A 227 -14.64 22.74 -22.13
N ALA A 228 -14.01 22.22 -21.07
CA ALA A 228 -13.00 22.96 -20.31
C ALA A 228 -11.69 23.20 -21.07
N PHE A 229 -11.34 22.30 -22.00
CA PHE A 229 -10.16 22.41 -22.86
C PHE A 229 -10.55 22.55 -24.34
N ALA A 230 -11.60 23.31 -24.65
CA ALA A 230 -12.11 23.45 -26.02
C ALA A 230 -11.06 24.03 -27.00
N ASP A 231 -10.19 24.91 -26.51
CA ASP A 231 -9.09 25.50 -27.29
C ASP A 231 -7.88 24.57 -27.44
N HIS A 232 -7.81 23.53 -26.61
CA HIS A 232 -6.70 22.57 -26.52
C HIS A 232 -7.20 21.11 -26.48
N PRO A 233 -7.99 20.64 -27.46
CA PRO A 233 -8.59 19.30 -27.43
C PRO A 233 -7.54 18.17 -27.44
N GLU A 234 -6.31 18.45 -27.86
CA GLU A 234 -5.19 17.52 -27.92
C GLU A 234 -4.82 16.94 -26.55
N VAL A 235 -4.96 17.71 -25.46
CA VAL A 235 -4.56 17.25 -24.12
C VAL A 235 -5.41 16.08 -23.62
N ILE A 236 -6.68 16.03 -24.06
CA ILE A 236 -7.60 14.92 -23.76
C ILE A 236 -7.11 13.64 -24.46
N HIS A 237 -6.68 13.75 -25.71
CA HIS A 237 -6.17 12.61 -26.47
C HIS A 237 -4.80 12.13 -25.96
N GLU A 238 -3.92 13.04 -25.54
CA GLU A 238 -2.66 12.67 -24.89
C GLU A 238 -2.88 11.96 -23.56
N THR A 239 -3.91 12.35 -22.80
CA THR A 239 -4.30 11.66 -21.55
C THR A 239 -4.73 10.21 -21.83
N GLU A 240 -5.49 9.97 -22.91
CA GLU A 240 -5.86 8.62 -23.35
C GLU A 240 -4.61 7.80 -23.76
N LYS A 241 -3.69 8.40 -24.53
CA LYS A 241 -2.43 7.73 -24.92
C LYS A 241 -1.59 7.35 -23.71
N LEU A 242 -1.48 8.24 -22.72
CA LEU A 242 -0.79 7.95 -21.47
C LEU A 242 -1.44 6.76 -20.75
N ALA A 243 -2.77 6.75 -20.65
CA ALA A 243 -3.50 5.63 -20.03
C ALA A 243 -3.23 4.30 -20.76
N LEU A 244 -3.09 4.31 -22.08
CA LEU A 244 -2.73 3.13 -22.87
C LEU A 244 -1.30 2.65 -22.61
N LYS A 245 -0.35 3.55 -22.32
CA LYS A 245 1.04 3.19 -21.97
C LYS A 245 1.16 2.45 -20.63
N CYS A 246 0.32 2.76 -19.65
CA CYS A 246 0.38 2.15 -18.33
C CYS A 246 -0.20 0.72 -18.34
N ASN A 247 0.63 -0.31 -18.31
CA ASN A 247 0.21 -1.71 -18.34
C ASN A 247 0.92 -2.49 -17.22
N ILE A 248 0.17 -2.77 -16.15
CA ILE A 248 0.67 -3.51 -14.98
C ILE A 248 -0.18 -4.76 -14.81
N GLU A 249 0.49 -5.90 -14.67
CA GLU A 249 -0.12 -7.15 -14.24
C GLU A 249 0.46 -7.53 -12.87
N ILE A 250 -0.38 -7.52 -11.84
CA ILE A 250 0.01 -7.87 -10.48
C ILE A 250 -0.36 -9.34 -10.23
N GLU A 251 0.65 -10.18 -10.00
CA GLU A 251 0.47 -11.58 -9.60
C GLU A 251 -0.04 -11.64 -8.15
N LEU A 252 -1.28 -12.09 -7.97
CA LEU A 252 -1.93 -12.22 -6.66
C LEU A 252 -2.12 -13.69 -6.29
N GLY A 253 -2.09 -13.98 -4.98
CA GLY A 253 -2.34 -15.34 -4.46
C GLY A 253 -1.13 -16.28 -4.49
N LYS A 254 0.05 -15.78 -4.89
CA LYS A 254 1.31 -16.53 -4.78
C LYS A 254 1.89 -16.40 -3.37
N PHE A 255 2.34 -17.53 -2.84
CA PHE A 255 3.01 -17.59 -1.55
C PHE A 255 4.52 -17.45 -1.72
N TYR A 256 5.11 -16.61 -0.87
CA TYR A 256 6.55 -16.42 -0.77
C TYR A 256 6.98 -16.79 0.64
N PHE A 257 7.69 -17.91 0.79
CA PHE A 257 8.25 -18.31 2.07
C PHE A 257 9.68 -17.77 2.22
N PRO A 258 10.07 -17.29 3.42
CA PRO A 258 11.45 -16.97 3.71
C PRO A 258 12.39 -18.14 3.41
N VAL A 259 13.62 -17.84 3.00
CA VAL A 259 14.66 -18.86 2.88
C VAL A 259 15.07 -19.28 4.29
N PHE A 260 14.89 -20.55 4.60
CA PHE A 260 15.38 -21.16 5.85
C PHE A 260 16.79 -21.71 5.62
N GLU A 261 17.74 -21.38 6.51
CA GLU A 261 19.10 -21.90 6.42
C GLU A 261 19.12 -23.39 6.76
N LEU A 262 19.38 -24.23 5.76
CA LEU A 262 19.42 -25.69 5.89
C LEU A 262 20.85 -26.18 6.10
N PRO A 263 21.04 -27.31 6.82
CA PRO A 263 22.33 -28.00 6.84
C PRO A 263 22.81 -28.36 5.43
N LYS A 264 24.12 -28.35 5.21
CA LYS A 264 24.72 -28.61 3.88
C LYS A 264 24.20 -29.93 3.29
N GLY A 265 23.70 -29.85 2.06
CA GLY A 265 23.26 -31.01 1.28
C GLY A 265 21.87 -31.54 1.62
N LYS A 266 21.10 -30.86 2.49
CA LYS A 266 19.72 -31.24 2.83
C LYS A 266 18.69 -30.32 2.20
N THR A 267 17.57 -30.91 1.80
CA THR A 267 16.34 -30.20 1.44
C THR A 267 15.50 -29.87 2.69
N ALA A 268 14.53 -28.96 2.55
CA ALA A 268 13.62 -28.63 3.64
C ALA A 268 12.79 -29.85 4.09
N ASP A 269 12.36 -30.69 3.15
CA ASP A 269 11.59 -31.90 3.45
C ASP A 269 12.43 -32.93 4.22
N GLU A 270 13.67 -33.16 3.82
CA GLU A 270 14.59 -34.08 4.52
C GLU A 270 14.90 -33.58 5.93
N TYR A 271 15.16 -32.29 6.08
CA TYR A 271 15.47 -31.71 7.39
C TYR A 271 14.24 -31.70 8.31
N LEU A 272 13.05 -31.38 7.78
CA LEU A 272 11.81 -31.47 8.56
C LEU A 272 11.56 -32.90 9.03
N ARG A 273 11.73 -33.89 8.15
CA ARG A 273 11.58 -35.31 8.51
C ARG A 273 12.51 -35.70 9.64
N GLU A 274 13.80 -35.36 9.53
CA GLU A 274 14.79 -35.67 10.58
C GLU A 274 14.42 -35.05 11.94
N LEU A 275 14.05 -33.76 11.95
CA LEU A 275 13.60 -33.10 13.19
C LEU A 275 12.35 -33.75 13.76
N THR A 276 11.42 -34.15 12.88
CA THR A 276 10.17 -34.80 13.28
C THR A 276 10.46 -36.17 13.89
N GLU A 277 11.28 -37.00 13.26
CA GLU A 277 11.63 -38.34 13.75
C GLU A 277 12.37 -38.26 15.09
N ASN A 278 13.31 -37.32 15.23
CA ASN A 278 14.01 -37.07 16.49
C ASN A 278 13.06 -36.62 17.60
N GLY A 279 12.24 -35.59 17.33
CA GLY A 279 11.27 -35.07 18.31
C GLY A 279 10.17 -36.09 18.67
N PHE A 280 9.77 -36.92 17.71
CA PHE A 280 8.84 -38.03 17.94
C PHE A 280 9.47 -39.07 18.89
N LYS A 281 10.73 -39.44 18.66
CA LYS A 281 11.47 -40.36 19.53
C LYS A 281 11.66 -39.78 20.94
N GLU A 282 11.93 -38.48 21.07
CA GLU A 282 12.06 -37.83 22.37
C GLU A 282 10.75 -37.84 23.18
N LYS A 283 9.60 -37.65 22.51
CA LYS A 283 8.29 -37.58 23.17
C LYS A 283 7.69 -38.93 23.51
N PHE A 284 7.91 -39.94 22.66
CA PHE A 284 7.23 -41.23 22.76
C PHE A 284 8.17 -42.42 23.03
N GLY A 285 9.49 -42.25 22.88
CA GLY A 285 10.47 -43.31 22.99
C GLY A 285 10.28 -44.44 21.98
N ASP A 286 10.77 -45.64 22.30
CA ASP A 286 10.67 -46.82 21.42
C ASP A 286 9.27 -47.47 21.39
N LYS A 287 8.35 -47.01 22.27
CA LYS A 287 7.00 -47.57 22.43
C LYS A 287 5.92 -46.50 22.22
N ALA A 288 5.95 -45.87 21.05
CA ALA A 288 4.88 -44.94 20.66
C ALA A 288 3.51 -45.64 20.65
N PRO A 289 2.43 -44.96 21.08
CA PRO A 289 1.09 -45.56 21.02
C PRO A 289 0.67 -45.89 19.58
N LYS A 290 -0.22 -46.88 19.45
CA LYS A 290 -0.68 -47.38 18.15
C LYS A 290 -1.32 -46.25 17.33
N GLY A 291 -0.91 -46.10 16.07
CA GLY A 291 -1.45 -45.10 15.16
C GLY A 291 -0.63 -43.80 15.07
N HIS A 292 0.21 -43.50 16.07
CA HIS A 292 1.01 -42.27 16.09
C HIS A 292 2.05 -42.23 14.98
N LYS A 293 2.75 -43.34 14.73
CA LYS A 293 3.76 -43.41 13.68
C LYS A 293 3.13 -43.34 12.30
N GLU A 294 2.01 -44.05 12.10
CA GLU A 294 1.24 -43.99 10.85
C GLU A 294 0.74 -42.57 10.56
N ARG A 295 0.26 -41.86 11.60
CA ARG A 295 -0.15 -40.45 11.49
C ARG A 295 1.03 -39.54 11.13
N MET A 296 2.20 -39.73 11.74
CA MET A 296 3.39 -38.94 11.43
C MET A 296 3.81 -39.07 9.96
N GLU A 297 3.86 -40.29 9.42
CA GLU A 297 4.22 -40.52 8.02
C GLU A 297 3.20 -39.91 7.06
N TYR A 298 1.91 -40.05 7.36
CA TYR A 298 0.83 -39.42 6.59
C TYR A 298 0.95 -37.90 6.54
N GLU A 299 1.20 -37.25 7.68
CA GLU A 299 1.34 -35.80 7.75
C GLU A 299 2.58 -35.32 7.00
N LEU A 300 3.73 -35.98 7.16
CA LEU A 300 4.97 -35.64 6.45
C LEU A 300 4.80 -35.73 4.92
N ASP A 301 4.10 -36.76 4.43
CA ASP A 301 3.83 -36.92 2.99
C ASP A 301 2.97 -35.77 2.44
N ILE A 302 1.93 -35.36 3.17
CA ILE A 302 1.08 -34.23 2.77
C ILE A 302 1.86 -32.91 2.80
N ILE A 303 2.66 -32.66 3.84
CA ILE A 303 3.46 -31.44 3.97
C ILE A 303 4.44 -31.32 2.80
N LYS A 304 5.09 -32.44 2.45
CA LYS A 304 5.99 -32.52 1.29
C LYS A 304 5.25 -32.27 -0.02
N THR A 305 4.12 -32.95 -0.25
CA THR A 305 3.30 -32.79 -1.46
C THR A 305 2.82 -31.36 -1.64
N LYS A 306 2.57 -30.64 -0.54
CA LYS A 306 2.14 -29.23 -0.53
C LYS A 306 3.30 -28.23 -0.52
N ALA A 307 4.55 -28.69 -0.48
CA ALA A 307 5.76 -27.87 -0.42
C ALA A 307 5.77 -26.87 0.77
N TYR A 308 5.29 -27.30 1.94
CA TYR A 308 5.21 -26.47 3.15
C TYR A 308 6.29 -26.77 4.20
N ALA A 309 7.28 -27.61 3.90
CA ALA A 309 8.30 -27.97 4.89
C ALA A 309 9.07 -26.75 5.43
N ALA A 310 9.45 -25.81 4.56
CA ALA A 310 10.11 -24.56 4.97
C ALA A 310 9.26 -23.74 5.95
N TYR A 311 7.94 -23.70 5.75
CA TYR A 311 7.03 -22.98 6.65
C TYR A 311 7.01 -23.59 8.05
N PHE A 312 6.96 -24.93 8.16
CA PHE A 312 7.04 -25.62 9.46
C PHE A 312 8.39 -25.36 10.15
N LEU A 313 9.49 -25.40 9.40
CA LEU A 313 10.82 -25.14 9.94
C LEU A 313 10.94 -23.72 10.52
N ILE A 314 10.41 -22.71 9.80
CA ILE A 314 10.41 -21.31 10.25
C ILE A 314 9.61 -21.16 11.54
N VAL A 315 8.41 -21.74 11.60
CA VAL A 315 7.54 -21.62 12.79
C VAL A 315 8.11 -22.38 13.98
N ALA A 316 8.63 -23.59 13.76
CA ALA A 316 9.31 -24.35 14.80
C ALA A 316 10.51 -23.61 15.37
N ASP A 317 11.26 -22.90 14.52
CA ASP A 317 12.45 -22.15 14.92
C ASP A 317 12.15 -21.06 15.96
N PHE A 318 11.25 -20.11 15.66
CA PHE A 318 10.94 -19.08 16.64
C PHE A 318 10.09 -19.60 17.81
N ALA A 319 9.32 -20.68 17.64
CA ALA A 319 8.63 -21.36 18.74
C ALA A 319 9.64 -21.93 19.76
N ASN A 320 10.62 -22.68 19.28
CA ASN A 320 11.63 -23.33 20.11
C ASN A 320 12.61 -22.33 20.71
N TRP A 321 13.02 -21.30 19.96
CA TRP A 321 13.80 -20.19 20.49
C TRP A 321 13.07 -19.51 21.65
N SER A 322 11.78 -19.20 21.48
CA SER A 322 10.98 -18.55 22.52
C SER A 322 10.96 -19.37 23.81
N ARG A 323 10.72 -20.69 23.70
CA ARG A 323 10.74 -21.57 24.89
C ARG A 323 12.11 -21.67 25.54
N ALA A 324 13.19 -21.72 24.75
CA ALA A 324 14.56 -21.72 25.27
C ALA A 324 14.89 -20.43 26.05
N GLN A 325 14.29 -19.29 25.68
CA GLN A 325 14.39 -18.03 26.42
C GLN A 325 13.41 -17.93 27.61
N GLY A 326 12.67 -19.00 27.92
CA GLY A 326 11.65 -19.01 28.98
C GLY A 326 10.42 -18.15 28.66
N ILE A 327 10.15 -17.85 27.38
CA ILE A 327 8.93 -17.17 26.95
C ILE A 327 7.81 -18.21 26.86
N ILE A 328 6.71 -17.96 27.58
CA ILE A 328 5.52 -18.81 27.50
C ILE A 328 4.89 -18.65 26.11
N THR A 329 4.71 -19.77 25.43
CA THR A 329 4.14 -19.82 24.08
C THR A 329 3.06 -20.89 23.99
N THR A 330 2.00 -20.63 23.24
CA THR A 330 1.04 -21.65 22.82
C THR A 330 0.67 -21.46 21.36
N VAL A 331 0.03 -22.47 20.78
CA VAL A 331 -0.52 -22.42 19.42
C VAL A 331 -2.03 -22.39 19.53
N ARG A 332 -2.68 -21.63 18.64
CA ARG A 332 -4.14 -21.59 18.53
C ARG A 332 -4.61 -22.08 17.17
N GLY A 333 -5.90 -22.35 17.08
CA GLY A 333 -6.52 -22.78 15.83
C GLY A 333 -6.16 -24.22 15.45
N SER A 334 -6.16 -24.50 14.14
CA SER A 334 -6.08 -25.88 13.65
C SER A 334 -4.69 -26.50 13.73
N ALA A 335 -3.62 -25.69 13.83
CA ALA A 335 -2.24 -26.18 13.85
C ALA A 335 -1.93 -27.15 15.01
N ALA A 336 -2.72 -27.12 16.10
CA ALA A 336 -2.63 -28.09 17.19
C ALA A 336 -3.03 -29.53 16.79
N GLY A 337 -3.69 -29.72 15.64
CA GLY A 337 -4.10 -31.03 15.11
C GLY A 337 -3.01 -31.82 14.40
N SER A 338 -1.76 -31.34 14.37
CA SER A 338 -0.64 -31.98 13.66
C SER A 338 0.34 -32.64 14.61
N ILE A 339 0.60 -33.93 14.42
CA ILE A 339 1.62 -34.66 15.17
C ILE A 339 3.03 -34.21 14.78
N VAL A 340 3.22 -33.77 13.52
CA VAL A 340 4.47 -33.15 13.06
C VAL A 340 4.73 -31.86 13.85
N SER A 341 3.72 -30.98 13.96
CA SER A 341 3.80 -29.78 14.80
C SER A 341 4.09 -30.11 16.26
N TYR A 342 3.53 -31.18 16.80
CA TYR A 342 3.81 -31.62 18.18
C TYR A 342 5.26 -32.10 18.33
N ALA A 343 5.74 -32.92 17.38
CA ALA A 343 7.08 -33.51 17.37
C ALA A 343 8.17 -32.46 17.33
N ILE A 344 8.07 -31.47 16.42
CA ILE A 344 9.10 -30.43 16.25
C ILE A 344 8.93 -29.23 17.20
N GLY A 345 7.98 -29.31 18.13
CA GLY A 345 7.77 -28.27 19.13
C GLY A 345 7.07 -27.01 18.61
N ILE A 346 6.25 -27.09 17.57
CA ILE A 346 5.32 -25.99 17.28
C ILE A 346 4.23 -25.95 18.35
N THR A 347 3.54 -27.07 18.58
CA THR A 347 2.53 -27.23 19.65
C THR A 347 3.05 -28.09 20.79
N THR A 348 2.48 -27.91 21.98
CA THR A 348 2.72 -28.73 23.18
C THR A 348 1.61 -29.77 23.42
N VAL A 349 0.62 -29.84 22.53
CA VAL A 349 -0.55 -30.74 22.65
C VAL A 349 -0.35 -31.95 21.74
N ASP A 350 -0.46 -33.17 22.29
CA ASP A 350 -0.53 -34.40 21.48
C ASP A 350 -1.93 -34.49 20.81
N PRO A 351 -2.03 -34.36 19.48
CA PRO A 351 -3.32 -34.36 18.80
C PRO A 351 -4.04 -35.70 18.87
N MET A 352 -3.32 -36.80 19.03
CA MET A 352 -3.91 -38.13 19.04
C MET A 352 -4.67 -38.41 20.35
N VAL A 353 -4.19 -37.87 21.47
CA VAL A 353 -4.85 -37.99 22.79
C VAL A 353 -6.21 -37.28 22.81
N TYR A 354 -6.30 -36.12 22.14
CA TYR A 354 -7.51 -35.30 22.11
C TYR A 354 -8.32 -35.47 20.81
N HIS A 355 -7.97 -36.46 19.98
CA HIS A 355 -8.62 -36.75 18.70
C HIS A 355 -8.75 -35.53 17.77
N LEU A 356 -7.68 -34.71 17.72
CA LEU A 356 -7.64 -33.51 16.88
C LEU A 356 -7.34 -33.90 15.42
N PRO A 357 -8.20 -33.52 14.45
CA PRO A 357 -8.03 -33.91 13.05
C PRO A 357 -6.97 -33.06 12.36
N PHE A 358 -6.01 -33.70 11.67
CA PHE A 358 -5.00 -33.03 10.87
C PHE A 358 -5.63 -32.36 9.64
N GLU A 359 -6.67 -32.97 9.07
CA GLU A 359 -7.31 -32.53 7.84
C GLU A 359 -8.02 -31.18 7.99
N ARG A 360 -8.33 -30.79 9.24
CA ARG A 360 -8.83 -29.44 9.58
C ARG A 360 -7.73 -28.39 9.49
N PHE A 361 -6.47 -28.79 9.69
CA PHE A 361 -5.31 -27.96 9.51
C PHE A 361 -4.85 -27.95 8.05
N LEU A 362 -4.45 -29.11 7.55
CA LEU A 362 -3.93 -29.29 6.21
C LEU A 362 -4.49 -30.57 5.61
N ASN A 363 -5.01 -30.48 4.39
CA ASN A 363 -5.43 -31.65 3.63
C ASN A 363 -5.05 -31.51 2.14
N PRO A 364 -5.02 -32.62 1.39
CA PRO A 364 -4.59 -32.60 -0.02
C PRO A 364 -5.45 -31.72 -0.93
N TYR A 365 -6.73 -31.55 -0.61
CA TYR A 365 -7.70 -30.86 -1.47
C TYR A 365 -7.83 -29.37 -1.17
N ARG A 366 -7.25 -28.89 -0.06
CA ARG A 366 -7.29 -27.47 0.30
C ARG A 366 -6.37 -26.65 -0.61
N PRO A 367 -6.87 -25.60 -1.29
CA PRO A 367 -6.05 -24.76 -2.16
C PRO A 367 -5.24 -23.72 -1.38
N SER A 368 -5.65 -23.37 -0.15
CA SER A 368 -4.99 -22.35 0.67
C SER A 368 -3.84 -22.92 1.50
N ALA A 369 -2.82 -22.10 1.76
CA ALA A 369 -1.79 -22.39 2.75
C ALA A 369 -2.39 -22.59 4.15
N PRO A 370 -1.76 -23.43 5.00
CA PRO A 370 -2.10 -23.53 6.40
C PRO A 370 -1.73 -22.23 7.13
N ASP A 371 -2.48 -21.91 8.18
CA ASP A 371 -2.18 -20.78 9.06
C ASP A 371 -1.78 -21.33 10.43
N ILE A 372 -0.59 -20.95 10.91
CA ILE A 372 -0.05 -21.34 12.21
C ILE A 372 0.10 -20.07 13.05
N ASP A 373 -0.95 -19.79 13.81
CA ASP A 373 -0.97 -18.70 14.78
C ASP A 373 -0.38 -19.14 16.12
N MET A 374 0.54 -18.32 16.62
CA MET A 374 1.16 -18.51 17.93
C MET A 374 0.81 -17.36 18.87
N ASP A 375 0.50 -17.70 20.11
CA ASP A 375 0.35 -16.77 21.21
C ASP A 375 1.63 -16.79 22.06
N PHE A 376 2.10 -15.60 22.43
CA PHE A 376 3.29 -15.39 23.27
C PHE A 376 2.90 -14.59 24.49
N ALA A 377 3.67 -14.71 25.58
CA ALA A 377 3.55 -13.80 26.72
C ALA A 377 3.58 -12.33 26.23
N ASP A 378 2.54 -11.56 26.59
CA ASP A 378 2.28 -10.22 26.07
C ASP A 378 3.44 -9.26 26.32
N ASN A 379 4.04 -9.34 27.50
CA ASN A 379 5.18 -8.55 27.96
C ASN A 379 6.53 -8.95 27.33
N ARG A 380 6.60 -10.06 26.58
CA ARG A 380 7.83 -10.55 25.93
C ARG A 380 7.70 -10.76 24.42
N ARG A 381 6.54 -10.44 23.83
CA ARG A 381 6.30 -10.59 22.39
C ARG A 381 7.30 -9.83 21.52
N SER A 382 7.77 -8.66 21.97
CA SER A 382 8.77 -7.87 21.24
C SER A 382 10.08 -8.62 21.04
N GLU A 383 10.54 -9.41 22.02
CA GLU A 383 11.77 -10.20 21.93
C GLU A 383 11.70 -11.21 20.77
N VAL A 384 10.53 -11.84 20.59
CA VAL A 384 10.28 -12.79 19.50
C VAL A 384 10.29 -12.07 18.15
N LEU A 385 9.65 -10.90 18.06
CA LEU A 385 9.65 -10.09 16.84
C LEU A 385 11.06 -9.63 16.46
N ASP A 386 11.87 -9.25 17.45
CA ASP A 386 13.26 -8.84 17.25
C ASP A 386 14.12 -10.02 16.80
N TYR A 387 13.97 -11.21 17.41
CA TYR A 387 14.62 -12.43 16.95
C TYR A 387 14.30 -12.75 15.48
N VAL A 388 13.01 -12.73 15.12
CA VAL A 388 12.57 -12.98 13.74
C VAL A 388 13.15 -11.92 12.79
N ARG A 389 13.18 -10.64 13.21
CA ARG A 389 13.73 -9.55 12.38
C ARG A 389 15.24 -9.68 12.16
N GLU A 390 16.01 -10.00 13.19
CA GLU A 390 17.46 -10.20 13.06
C GLU A 390 17.78 -11.45 12.24
N LYS A 391 17.05 -12.54 12.44
CA LYS A 391 17.31 -13.80 11.76
C LYS A 391 16.90 -13.80 10.29
N TYR A 392 15.71 -13.29 9.97
CA TYR A 392 15.15 -13.35 8.62
C TYR A 392 15.37 -12.06 7.81
N GLY A 393 15.91 -11.01 8.43
CA GLY A 393 16.33 -9.77 7.77
C GLY A 393 15.40 -8.58 8.05
N LYS A 394 16.01 -7.45 8.41
CA LYS A 394 15.31 -6.18 8.72
C LYS A 394 14.51 -5.63 7.54
N ASP A 395 14.93 -5.95 6.32
CA ASP A 395 14.30 -5.55 5.06
C ASP A 395 13.18 -6.51 4.59
N LYS A 396 12.97 -7.63 5.31
CA LYS A 396 12.03 -8.70 4.94
C LYS A 396 10.97 -8.97 6.00
N VAL A 397 11.12 -8.40 7.20
CA VAL A 397 10.19 -8.60 8.33
C VAL A 397 9.54 -7.27 8.71
N ALA A 398 8.23 -7.20 8.53
CA ALA A 398 7.39 -6.07 8.93
C ALA A 398 6.11 -6.57 9.61
N GLN A 399 5.46 -5.70 10.37
CA GLN A 399 4.13 -6.00 10.90
C GLN A 399 3.07 -5.66 9.85
N ILE A 400 2.00 -6.44 9.82
CA ILE A 400 0.84 -6.14 8.97
C ILE A 400 0.10 -4.95 9.57
N CYS A 401 -0.14 -3.93 8.74
CA CYS A 401 -0.89 -2.74 9.17
C CYS A 401 -2.38 -3.04 9.34
N THR A 402 -3.08 -2.21 10.09
CA THR A 402 -4.55 -2.22 10.18
C THR A 402 -5.07 -0.82 9.85
N PHE A 403 -6.10 -0.74 9.01
CA PHE A 403 -6.78 0.53 8.71
C PHE A 403 -7.98 0.71 9.62
N GLY A 404 -7.96 1.77 10.42
CA GLY A 404 -9.14 2.18 11.20
C GLY A 404 -10.22 2.72 10.27
N THR A 405 -11.42 2.15 10.33
CA THR A 405 -12.59 2.67 9.60
C THR A 405 -13.42 3.58 10.49
N MET A 406 -14.07 4.59 9.89
CA MET A 406 -15.00 5.46 10.61
C MET A 406 -16.27 4.68 11.00
N MET A 407 -16.30 4.16 12.23
CA MET A 407 -17.44 3.42 12.76
C MET A 407 -18.60 4.35 13.12
N ALA A 408 -19.83 3.90 12.90
CA ALA A 408 -21.06 4.72 12.98
C ALA A 408 -21.12 5.72 14.14
N ARG A 409 -20.87 5.27 15.39
CA ARG A 409 -20.90 6.14 16.58
C ARG A 409 -19.79 7.20 16.58
N GLY A 410 -18.59 6.83 16.12
CA GLY A 410 -17.47 7.75 15.98
C GLY A 410 -17.77 8.80 14.92
N SER A 411 -18.27 8.36 13.76
CA SER A 411 -18.64 9.24 12.64
C SER A 411 -19.66 10.31 13.04
N VAL A 412 -20.70 9.96 13.80
CA VAL A 412 -21.68 10.95 14.30
C VAL A 412 -21.02 12.02 15.15
N ARG A 413 -20.08 11.64 16.03
CA ARG A 413 -19.37 12.58 16.90
C ARG A 413 -18.38 13.45 16.11
N ASP A 414 -17.62 12.85 15.20
CA ASP A 414 -16.63 13.57 14.40
C ASP A 414 -17.29 14.56 13.45
N VAL A 415 -18.31 14.14 12.71
CA VAL A 415 -19.10 15.01 11.82
C VAL A 415 -19.79 16.11 12.63
N GLY A 416 -20.39 15.76 13.77
CA GLY A 416 -21.04 16.73 14.63
C GLY A 416 -20.07 17.80 15.15
N ARG A 417 -18.86 17.42 15.56
CA ARG A 417 -17.79 18.35 15.93
C ARG A 417 -17.39 19.25 14.77
N ALA A 418 -17.17 18.69 13.57
CA ALA A 418 -16.80 19.45 12.39
C ALA A 418 -17.89 20.47 11.99
N LEU A 419 -19.16 20.12 12.16
CA LEU A 419 -20.30 21.03 11.96
C LEU A 419 -20.46 22.09 13.08
N GLY A 420 -19.65 22.02 14.14
CA GLY A 420 -19.72 22.95 15.27
C GLY A 420 -20.85 22.67 16.27
N TYR A 421 -21.43 21.46 16.26
CA TYR A 421 -22.45 21.10 17.24
C TYR A 421 -21.86 20.81 18.63
N PRO A 422 -22.62 21.06 19.72
CA PRO A 422 -22.17 20.72 21.07
C PRO A 422 -21.96 19.22 21.26
N TYR A 423 -20.85 18.83 21.89
CA TYR A 423 -20.53 17.43 22.17
C TYR A 423 -21.67 16.63 22.84
N PRO A 424 -22.40 17.14 23.85
CA PRO A 424 -23.49 16.39 24.49
C PRO A 424 -24.63 16.01 23.55
N PHE A 425 -24.89 16.83 22.51
CA PHE A 425 -25.88 16.54 21.49
C PHE A 425 -25.42 15.37 20.60
N CYS A 426 -24.18 15.44 20.11
CA CYS A 426 -23.60 14.41 19.25
C CYS A 426 -23.43 13.07 19.98
N ASP A 427 -23.02 13.09 21.26
CA ASP A 427 -22.86 11.86 22.05
C ASP A 427 -24.20 11.18 22.34
N ARG A 428 -25.27 11.95 22.56
CA ARG A 428 -26.62 11.39 22.72
C ARG A 428 -27.09 10.71 21.44
N LEU A 429 -26.93 11.38 20.29
CA LEU A 429 -27.30 10.81 18.98
C LEU A 429 -26.49 9.56 18.65
N ALA A 430 -25.18 9.54 18.95
CA ALA A 430 -24.33 8.39 18.71
C ALA A 430 -24.67 7.15 19.57
N LYS A 431 -25.49 7.30 20.63
CA LYS A 431 -25.90 6.21 21.52
C LYS A 431 -27.28 5.65 21.20
N MET A 432 -28.10 6.37 20.44
CA MET A 432 -29.35 5.87 19.85
C MET A 432 -29.03 4.86 18.76
#